data_AF-A0A933AHN7-F1
#
_entry.id   AF-A0A933AHN7-F1
#
_cell.length_a   1.000
_cell.length_b   1.000
_cell.length_c   1.000
_cell.angle_alpha   90.00
_cell.angle_beta   90.00
_cell.angle_gamma   90.00
#
_symmetry.space_group_name_H-M   'P 1'
#
loop_
_entity.id
_entity.type
_entity.pdbx_description
1 polymer ?
#
loop_
_entity_poly.entity_id
_entity_poly.type
_entity_poly.pdbx_seq_one_letter_code
_entity_poly.pdbx_strand_id
1 'polypeptide(L)'
;MGSFFKNNGFSLVEAMVAGTIFLITMTGVFASLAAVQKPTGDANKSLGAAYCGQHFLEDLRASVDGRDWNSPDSKLAPGVGSVICRQNEVDYTVAYQITQVGTARKATVTVSWP
;
A
#
# COMPACT_ATOMS: atom_id res chain seq x y z
N MET A 1 70.12 -15.28 23.94
CA MET A 1 68.86 -16.06 23.87
C MET A 1 67.73 -15.07 23.63
N GLY A 2 67.11 -15.17 22.44
CA GLY A 2 65.96 -14.44 21.90
C GLY A 2 65.59 -13.05 22.44
N SER A 3 65.97 -11.99 21.72
CA SER A 3 65.31 -10.69 21.85
C SER A 3 63.87 -10.78 21.34
N PHE A 4 62.92 -10.87 22.25
CA PHE A 4 61.51 -10.57 21.98
C PHE A 4 61.39 -9.07 21.64
N PHE A 5 60.42 -8.73 20.78
CA PHE A 5 60.08 -7.39 20.28
C PHE A 5 60.84 -6.93 19.03
N LYS A 6 60.56 -7.58 17.91
CA LYS A 6 60.84 -7.06 16.55
C LYS A 6 59.50 -6.86 15.82
N ASN A 7 59.25 -5.59 15.46
CA ASN A 7 58.24 -5.05 14.53
C ASN A 7 56.78 -4.84 15.00
N ASN A 8 56.58 -3.86 15.90
CA ASN A 8 55.28 -3.20 16.12
C ASN A 8 55.00 -2.15 15.03
N GLY A 9 54.74 -2.61 13.81
CA GLY A 9 54.42 -1.75 12.67
C GLY A 9 53.31 -2.36 11.85
N PHE A 10 52.11 -2.49 12.43
CA PHE A 10 50.91 -2.58 11.59
C PHE A 10 50.91 -1.34 10.69
N SER A 11 51.08 -1.57 9.39
CA SER A 11 51.34 -0.51 8.43
C SER A 11 50.18 0.48 8.46
N LEU A 12 50.46 1.78 8.54
CA LEU A 12 49.46 2.85 8.49
C LEU A 12 48.52 2.70 7.28
N VAL A 13 49.02 2.11 6.19
CA VAL A 13 48.27 1.74 4.98
C VAL A 13 47.21 0.66 5.26
N GLU A 14 47.53 -0.35 6.08
CA GLU A 14 46.59 -1.41 6.43
C GLU A 14 45.42 -0.88 7.27
N ALA A 15 45.69 0.07 8.16
CA ALA A 15 44.64 0.76 8.93
C ALA A 15 43.74 1.61 8.01
N MET A 16 44.31 2.29 7.00
CA MET A 16 43.53 3.04 6.01
C MET A 16 42.64 2.14 5.15
N VAL A 17 43.18 1.00 4.70
CA VAL A 17 42.44 0.00 3.90
C VAL A 17 41.33 -0.65 4.72
N ALA A 18 41.61 -1.04 5.97
CA ALA A 18 40.60 -1.59 6.88
C ALA A 18 39.48 -0.59 7.17
N GLY A 19 39.83 0.70 7.36
CA GLY A 19 38.85 1.77 7.56
C GLY A 19 37.95 2.01 6.34
N THR A 20 38.51 1.96 5.12
CA THR A 20 37.70 2.12 3.89
C THR A 20 36.76 0.95 3.67
N ILE A 21 37.22 -0.28 3.91
CA ILE A 21 36.35 -1.47 3.84
C ILE A 21 35.22 -1.34 4.87
N PHE A 22 35.52 -0.93 6.10
CA PHE A 22 34.52 -0.73 7.14
C PHE A 22 33.45 0.31 6.74
N LEU A 23 33.85 1.44 6.17
CA LEU A 23 32.93 2.49 5.70
C LEU A 23 32.03 2.03 4.55
N ILE A 24 32.56 1.27 3.59
CA ILE A 24 31.77 0.69 2.48
C ILE A 24 30.77 -0.33 3.02
N THR A 25 31.18 -1.13 4.01
CA THR A 25 30.31 -2.15 4.60
C THR A 25 29.18 -1.50 5.41
N MET A 26 29.48 -0.47 6.20
CA MET A 26 28.47 0.30 6.93
C MET A 26 27.46 0.97 6.00
N THR A 27 27.91 1.62 4.92
CA THR A 27 27.01 2.24 3.94
C THR A 27 26.13 1.21 3.24
N GLY A 28 26.66 0.02 2.93
CA GLY A 28 25.86 -1.10 2.42
C GLY A 28 24.77 -1.56 3.40
N VAL A 29 25.09 -1.66 4.69
CA VAL A 29 24.11 -2.02 5.74
C VAL A 29 23.03 -0.95 5.86
N PHE A 30 23.38 0.33 5.91
CA PHE A 30 22.39 1.42 5.98
C PHE A 30 21.52 1.50 4.72
N ALA A 31 22.09 1.28 3.54
CA ALA A 31 21.32 1.22 2.29
C ALA A 31 20.33 0.05 2.27
N SER A 32 20.73 -1.11 2.82
CA SER A 32 19.84 -2.27 2.94
C SER A 32 18.68 -2.00 3.91
N LEU A 33 18.93 -1.32 5.03
CA LEU A 33 17.90 -0.94 5.99
C LEU A 33 16.94 0.12 5.42
N ALA A 34 17.45 1.08 4.65
CA ALA A 34 16.62 2.05 3.96
C ALA A 34 15.72 1.41 2.89
N ALA A 35 16.21 0.38 2.18
CA ALA A 35 15.42 -0.34 1.19
C ALA A 35 14.33 -1.25 1.80
N VAL A 36 14.48 -1.66 3.07
CA VAL A 36 13.48 -2.47 3.80
C VAL A 36 12.31 -1.61 4.30
N GLN A 37 12.45 -0.28 4.38
CA GLN A 37 11.33 0.65 4.52
C GLN A 37 10.53 0.76 3.21
N LYS A 38 9.97 -0.35 2.72
CA LYS A 38 8.86 -0.27 1.76
C LYS A 38 7.73 0.53 2.41
N PRO A 39 6.96 1.32 1.63
CA PRO A 39 5.98 2.25 2.16
C PRO A 39 4.82 1.47 2.80
N THR A 40 4.93 1.17 4.09
CA THR A 40 3.85 0.60 4.91
C THR A 40 2.61 1.49 4.88
N GLY A 41 2.79 2.79 4.63
CA GLY A 41 1.70 3.73 4.37
C GLY A 41 0.82 3.32 3.18
N ASP A 42 1.40 2.93 2.05
CA ASP A 42 0.63 2.59 0.83
C ASP A 42 -0.06 1.23 0.95
N ALA A 43 0.58 0.26 1.63
CA ALA A 43 -0.04 -1.03 1.90
C ALA A 43 -1.25 -0.89 2.83
N ASN A 44 -1.15 -0.07 3.88
CA ASN A 44 -2.27 0.21 4.80
C ASN A 44 -3.40 0.96 4.10
N LYS A 45 -3.07 1.94 3.23
CA LYS A 45 -4.06 2.65 2.42
C LYS A 45 -4.77 1.72 1.44
N SER A 46 -4.03 0.83 0.77
CA SER A 46 -4.62 -0.17 -0.13
C SER A 46 -5.56 -1.12 0.61
N LEU A 47 -5.21 -1.53 1.83
CA LEU A 47 -6.09 -2.35 2.67
C LEU A 47 -7.36 -1.61 3.07
N GLY A 48 -7.24 -0.34 3.50
CA GLY A 48 -8.38 0.52 3.84
C GLY A 48 -9.31 0.74 2.65
N ALA A 49 -8.75 0.96 1.46
CA ALA A 49 -9.50 1.09 0.22
C ALA A 49 -10.25 -0.20 -0.14
N ALA A 50 -9.61 -1.36 0.01
CA ALA A 50 -10.25 -2.65 -0.23
C ALA A 50 -11.42 -2.89 0.74
N TYR A 51 -11.25 -2.54 2.02
CA TYR A 51 -12.31 -2.64 3.02
C TYR A 51 -13.51 -1.74 2.68
N CYS A 52 -13.25 -0.48 2.32
CA CYS A 52 -14.30 0.45 1.88
C CYS A 52 -15.03 -0.05 0.63
N GLY A 53 -14.30 -0.57 -0.36
CA GLY A 53 -14.87 -1.14 -1.57
C GLY A 53 -15.72 -2.38 -1.29
N GLN A 54 -15.26 -3.27 -0.41
CA GLN A 54 -16.02 -4.46 -0.01
C GLN A 54 -17.33 -4.07 0.68
N HIS A 55 -17.28 -3.16 1.66
CA HIS A 55 -18.46 -2.74 2.40
C HIS A 55 -19.52 -2.13 1.47
N PHE A 56 -19.09 -1.28 0.52
CA PHE A 56 -19.99 -0.72 -0.49
C PHE A 56 -20.63 -1.80 -1.39
N LEU A 57 -19.87 -2.82 -1.79
CA LEU A 57 -20.41 -3.94 -2.58
C LEU A 57 -21.39 -4.79 -1.78
N GLU A 58 -21.16 -4.98 -0.49
CA GLU A 58 -22.09 -5.67 0.41
C GLU A 58 -23.40 -4.89 0.56
N ASP A 59 -23.35 -3.57 0.70
CA ASP A 59 -24.53 -2.70 0.72
C ASP A 59 -25.33 -2.76 -0.58
N LEU A 60 -24.64 -2.74 -1.73
CA LEU A 60 -25.29 -2.92 -3.03
C LEU A 60 -25.94 -4.29 -3.15
N ARG A 61 -25.27 -5.34 -2.65
CA ARG A 61 -25.79 -6.71 -2.65
C ARG A 61 -27.03 -6.83 -1.75
N ALA A 62 -27.01 -6.18 -0.58
CA ALA A 62 -28.16 -6.13 0.32
C ALA A 62 -29.35 -5.38 -0.30
N SER A 63 -29.08 -4.46 -1.22
CA SER A 63 -30.11 -3.69 -1.94
C SER A 63 -30.72 -4.43 -3.13
N VAL A 64 -30.30 -5.67 -3.41
CA VAL A 64 -30.87 -6.49 -4.50
C VAL A 64 -32.21 -7.07 -4.04
N ASP A 65 -33.29 -6.33 -4.32
CA ASP A 65 -34.67 -6.81 -4.20
C ASP A 65 -35.34 -6.82 -5.58
N GLY A 66 -36.08 -7.89 -5.89
CA GLY A 66 -36.87 -8.00 -7.11
C GLY A 66 -38.03 -7.00 -7.19
N ARG A 67 -38.50 -6.48 -6.06
CA ARG A 67 -39.59 -5.48 -5.99
C ARG A 67 -39.13 -4.11 -6.49
N ASP A 68 -37.94 -3.70 -6.06
CA ASP A 68 -37.40 -2.37 -6.35
C ASP A 68 -36.40 -2.38 -7.51
N TRP A 69 -36.24 -3.52 -8.18
CA TRP A 69 -35.29 -3.66 -9.28
C TRP A 69 -35.53 -2.60 -10.36
N ASN A 70 -36.76 -2.37 -10.78
CA ASN A 70 -37.08 -1.37 -11.81
C ASN A 70 -37.39 0.02 -11.24
N SER A 71 -37.22 0.23 -9.94
CA SER A 71 -37.45 1.54 -9.34
C SER A 71 -36.34 2.52 -9.74
N PRO A 72 -36.67 3.73 -10.22
CA PRO A 72 -35.68 4.76 -10.52
C PRO A 72 -34.96 5.27 -9.26
N ASP A 73 -35.58 5.13 -8.08
CA ASP A 73 -35.01 5.55 -6.79
C ASP A 73 -34.16 4.45 -6.13
N SER A 74 -33.99 3.30 -6.79
CA SER A 74 -33.17 2.21 -6.29
C SER A 74 -31.69 2.60 -6.27
N LYS A 75 -30.96 2.18 -5.22
CA LYS A 75 -29.49 2.27 -5.17
C LYS A 75 -28.81 1.52 -6.32
N LEU A 76 -29.53 0.61 -6.96
CA LEU A 76 -29.07 -0.16 -8.12
C LEU A 76 -29.50 0.45 -9.45
N ALA A 77 -30.21 1.58 -9.46
CA ALA A 77 -30.61 2.22 -10.71
C ALA A 77 -29.36 2.59 -11.56
N PRO A 78 -29.43 2.46 -12.90
CA PRO A 78 -28.32 2.85 -13.76
C PRO A 78 -27.93 4.31 -13.52
N GLY A 79 -26.65 4.57 -13.34
CA GLY A 79 -26.17 5.89 -12.98
C GLY A 79 -24.71 5.89 -12.52
N VAL A 80 -24.22 7.09 -12.21
CA VAL A 80 -22.90 7.32 -11.63
C VAL A 80 -23.05 8.04 -10.29
N GLY A 81 -22.18 7.74 -9.35
CA GLY A 81 -22.15 8.42 -8.06
C GLY A 81 -20.85 8.20 -7.33
N SER A 82 -20.71 8.86 -6.19
CA SER A 82 -19.59 8.66 -5.29
C SER A 82 -20.04 8.73 -3.84
N VAL A 83 -19.33 7.96 -3.01
CA VAL A 83 -19.52 7.95 -1.55
C VAL A 83 -18.15 8.09 -0.90
N ILE A 84 -18.08 8.80 0.22
CA ILE A 84 -16.86 8.92 1.02
C ILE A 84 -16.92 7.87 2.13
N CYS A 85 -15.89 7.04 2.21
CA CYS A 85 -15.68 6.08 3.27
C CYS A 85 -14.44 6.49 4.06
N ARG A 86 -14.57 6.67 5.38
CA ARG A 86 -13.46 7.08 6.24
C ARG A 86 -12.91 5.89 7.01
N GLN A 87 -11.62 5.62 6.88
CA GLN A 87 -10.90 4.56 7.60
C GLN A 87 -9.57 5.08 8.14
N ASN A 88 -9.33 4.92 9.45
CA ASN A 88 -8.11 5.36 10.12
C ASN A 88 -7.71 6.81 9.77
N GLU A 89 -8.68 7.73 9.86
CA GLU A 89 -8.52 9.16 9.55
C GLU A 89 -8.25 9.51 8.07
N VAL A 90 -8.20 8.51 7.17
CA VAL A 90 -8.08 8.71 5.73
C VAL A 90 -9.46 8.62 5.07
N ASP A 91 -9.77 9.57 4.20
CA ASP A 91 -10.98 9.59 3.39
C ASP A 91 -10.73 8.89 2.04
N TYR A 92 -11.47 7.81 1.79
CA TYR A 92 -11.49 7.05 0.55
C TYR A 92 -12.70 7.46 -0.27
N THR A 93 -12.49 7.80 -1.53
CA THR A 93 -13.59 8.08 -2.46
C THR A 93 -13.95 6.81 -3.22
N VAL A 94 -15.16 6.32 -2.99
CA VAL A 94 -15.73 5.17 -3.70
C VAL A 94 -16.60 5.71 -4.83
N ALA A 95 -16.07 5.77 -6.04
CA ALA A 95 -16.82 6.12 -7.24
C ALA A 95 -17.45 4.85 -7.82
N TYR A 96 -18.71 4.93 -8.24
CA TYR A 96 -19.41 3.79 -8.83
C TYR A 96 -20.16 4.19 -10.09
N GLN A 97 -20.29 3.22 -10.98
CA GLN A 97 -21.09 3.29 -12.19
C GLN A 97 -21.91 2.02 -12.33
N ILE A 98 -23.22 2.16 -12.39
CA ILE A 98 -24.14 1.05 -12.64
C ILE A 98 -24.63 1.15 -14.08
N THR A 99 -24.39 0.11 -14.86
CA THR A 99 -24.87 -0.01 -16.24
C THR A 99 -25.79 -1.19 -16.40
N GLN A 100 -26.83 -1.03 -17.22
CA GLN A 100 -27.70 -2.13 -17.60
C GLN A 100 -27.03 -2.98 -18.69
N VAL A 101 -26.99 -4.29 -18.49
CA VAL A 101 -26.46 -5.26 -19.44
C VAL A 101 -27.52 -6.35 -19.64
N GLY A 102 -28.39 -6.15 -20.64
CA GLY A 102 -29.56 -6.99 -20.84
C GLY A 102 -30.56 -6.85 -19.69
N THR A 103 -30.86 -7.96 -19.02
CA THR A 103 -31.72 -7.99 -17.81
C THR A 103 -30.93 -7.84 -16.51
N ALA A 104 -29.60 -7.87 -16.57
CA ALA A 104 -28.72 -7.72 -15.42
C ALA A 104 -28.21 -6.27 -15.28
N ARG A 105 -27.67 -5.98 -14.10
CA ARG A 105 -26.96 -4.72 -13.81
C ARG A 105 -25.51 -5.02 -13.46
N LYS A 106 -24.61 -4.25 -14.05
CA LYS A 106 -23.17 -4.30 -13.78
C LYS A 106 -22.80 -3.07 -12.96
N ALA A 107 -22.31 -3.28 -11.74
CA ALA A 107 -21.69 -2.23 -10.94
C ALA A 107 -20.18 -2.25 -11.17
N THR A 108 -19.63 -1.11 -11.61
CA THR A 108 -18.19 -0.87 -11.67
C THR A 108 -17.85 0.07 -10.53
N VAL A 109 -16.92 -0.33 -9.66
CA VAL A 109 -16.55 0.44 -8.46
C VAL A 109 -15.06 0.73 -8.52
N THR A 110 -14.71 1.99 -8.30
CA THR A 110 -13.34 2.49 -8.26
C THR A 110 -13.14 3.18 -6.92
N VAL A 111 -12.16 2.72 -6.15
CA VAL A 111 -11.79 3.34 -4.87
C VAL A 111 -10.50 4.12 -5.06
N SER A 112 -10.50 5.40 -4.70
CA SER A 112 -9.33 6.26 -4.74
C SER A 112 -9.06 6.88 -3.36
N TRP A 113 -7.80 7.23 -3.12
CA TRP A 113 -7.32 7.85 -1.89
C TRP A 113 -6.21 8.85 -2.22
N PRO A 114 -5.97 9.85 -1.34
CA PRO A 114 -4.88 10.82 -1.49
C PRO A 114 -3.49 10.22 -1.26
#